data_AF-A0A2V6VK86-F1
#
_entry.id   AF-A0A2V6VK86-F1
#
_cell.length_a   1.000
_cell.length_b   1.000
_cell.length_c   1.000
_cell.angle_alpha   90.00
_cell.angle_beta   90.00
_cell.angle_gamma   90.00
#
_symmetry.space_group_name_H-M   'P 1'
#
loop_
_entity.id
_entity.type
_entity.pdbx_description
1 polymer ?
#
loop_
_entity_poly.entity_id
_entity_poly.type
_entity_poly.pdbx_seq_one_letter_code
_entity_poly.pdbx_strand_id
1 'polypeptide(L)'
;MATVEHAVKETLVAPWEEWARREIKGRRLLEAGTYAMTEGAIAAGCRVFAGYPITPATDIAEYMSKRLPQVGGYYMQCEDELAGMHACAGASLGGLKAMTATSGPGYTLMHDAYGWSITNEIPLVIVDAMRVGPISGITGAPGQGEFYIARYASHGGNFETIVLSPSSVQEAFWLTIDAFNLAERFRTPVTILTDQVISDMWEDLFIPDDYDGLDFVIPRKHNLMMPFYPVGSADLDVPPNVIGHGTGVCVSAYTHTEEGYDIEEMEAQWAQTFRLVNKIRHHRVDLTRYETLGVDDADVIAVAYGANARTVKTGVLEARRRGVRAGFVRLITLWPFPDELFERDARYVVCELNYDGQLVREVMRAAPDKRKVHFMGKSAELHTVAEVVAGLEGAARSGRVPELPYIWTEIR
;
A
#
# COMPACT_ATOMS: atom_id res chain seq x y z
N MET A 1 14.38 41.68 3.34
CA MET A 1 15.05 40.65 4.16
C MET A 1 15.23 39.43 3.28
N ALA A 2 16.46 38.94 3.16
CA ALA A 2 16.86 38.00 2.12
C ALA A 2 16.06 36.69 2.15
N THR A 3 15.45 36.34 1.02
CA THR A 3 14.90 35.03 0.73
C THR A 3 16.06 34.05 0.64
N VAL A 4 16.11 33.09 1.56
CA VAL A 4 17.06 31.97 1.48
C VAL A 4 16.41 30.90 0.61
N GLU A 5 16.87 30.78 -0.64
CA GLU A 5 16.62 29.59 -1.47
C GLU A 5 17.31 28.40 -0.82
N HIS A 6 16.54 27.49 -0.24
CA HIS A 6 17.05 26.19 0.16
C HIS A 6 16.73 25.18 -0.94
N ALA A 7 17.76 24.79 -1.70
CA ALA A 7 17.75 23.49 -2.38
C ALA A 7 17.44 22.40 -1.35
N VAL A 8 16.45 21.56 -1.65
CA VAL A 8 16.05 20.45 -0.78
C VAL A 8 17.23 19.49 -0.65
N LYS A 9 17.78 19.35 0.57
CA LYS A 9 18.91 18.46 0.88
C LYS A 9 18.53 16.98 0.73
N GLU A 10 19.51 16.17 0.33
CA GLU A 10 19.52 14.72 0.01
C GLU A 10 19.03 13.74 1.11
N THR A 11 18.40 14.19 2.20
CA THR A 11 18.10 13.32 3.36
C THR A 11 16.64 13.30 3.82
N LEU A 12 15.68 13.58 2.94
CA LEU A 12 14.25 13.32 3.22
C LEU A 12 13.79 12.07 2.48
N VAL A 13 13.50 11.04 3.28
CA VAL A 13 13.22 9.67 2.86
C VAL A 13 11.80 9.56 2.29
N ALA A 14 11.76 9.45 0.96
CA ALA A 14 11.13 8.37 0.19
C ALA A 14 12.12 8.03 -0.95
N PRO A 15 12.55 6.77 -1.16
CA PRO A 15 13.93 6.44 -1.60
C PRO A 15 14.17 6.46 -3.11
N TRP A 16 13.44 7.23 -3.89
CA TRP A 16 13.68 7.33 -5.33
C TRP A 16 14.56 8.54 -5.60
N GLU A 17 15.76 8.29 -6.12
CA GLU A 17 16.65 9.33 -6.65
C GLU A 17 15.90 10.27 -7.62
N GLU A 18 14.87 9.77 -8.29
CA GLU A 18 14.04 10.51 -9.25
C GLU A 18 13.28 11.70 -8.66
N TRP A 19 12.91 11.72 -7.37
CA TRP A 19 12.09 12.81 -6.82
C TRP A 19 12.96 13.82 -6.06
N ALA A 20 14.08 13.35 -5.48
CA ALA A 20 15.13 14.22 -4.98
C ALA A 20 15.82 15.03 -6.10
N ARG A 21 15.84 14.52 -7.34
CA ARG A 21 16.45 15.17 -8.51
C ARG A 21 15.64 16.32 -9.11
N ARG A 22 14.38 16.52 -8.70
CA ARG A 22 13.48 17.50 -9.32
C ARG A 22 13.45 18.77 -8.49
N GLU A 23 13.76 19.91 -9.10
CA GLU A 23 13.60 21.24 -8.49
C GLU A 23 12.10 21.60 -8.44
N ILE A 24 11.36 20.96 -7.54
CA ILE A 24 9.93 21.24 -7.33
C ILE A 24 9.80 22.39 -6.33
N LYS A 25 9.09 23.45 -6.74
CA LYS A 25 8.70 24.53 -5.82
C LYS A 25 7.48 24.11 -5.02
N GLY A 26 7.47 24.48 -3.75
CA GLY A 26 6.45 24.05 -2.83
C GLY A 26 6.59 24.68 -1.46
N ARG A 27 5.68 24.31 -0.58
CA ARG A 27 5.62 24.72 0.82
C ARG A 27 5.93 23.57 1.75
N ARG A 28 6.51 23.89 2.91
CA ARG A 28 6.72 22.94 4.01
C ARG A 28 5.70 23.23 5.10
N LEU A 29 5.02 22.19 5.56
CA LEU A 29 4.00 22.24 6.59
C LEU A 29 4.36 21.21 7.68
N LEU A 30 3.87 21.42 8.89
CA LEU A 30 3.86 20.39 9.93
C LEU A 30 2.44 19.81 9.94
N GLU A 31 2.27 18.60 9.43
CA GLU A 31 0.94 18.01 9.17
C GLU A 31 0.93 16.50 9.41
N ALA A 32 -0.27 15.94 9.52
CA ALA A 32 -0.50 14.51 9.73
C ALA A 32 -0.40 13.68 8.44
N GLY A 33 -0.18 12.36 8.58
CA GLY A 33 -0.17 11.44 7.44
C GLY A 33 -1.50 11.37 6.70
N THR A 34 -2.63 11.55 7.40
CA THR A 34 -3.96 11.66 6.79
C THR A 34 -4.05 12.83 5.82
N TYR A 35 -3.55 14.01 6.22
CA TYR A 35 -3.49 15.19 5.36
C TYR A 35 -2.56 14.96 4.16
N ALA A 36 -1.41 14.32 4.38
CA ALA A 36 -0.47 13.96 3.31
C ALA A 36 -1.12 13.07 2.24
N MET A 37 -1.84 12.02 2.63
CA MET A 37 -2.57 11.17 1.67
C MET A 37 -3.68 11.93 0.96
N THR A 38 -4.41 12.82 1.66
CA THR A 38 -5.41 13.67 1.00
C THR A 38 -4.77 14.54 -0.10
N GLU A 39 -3.68 15.23 0.21
CA GLU A 39 -3.00 16.09 -0.76
C GLU A 39 -2.39 15.29 -1.91
N GLY A 40 -1.83 14.12 -1.62
CA GLY A 40 -1.28 13.21 -2.62
C GLY A 40 -2.36 12.75 -3.60
N ALA A 41 -3.56 12.46 -3.11
CA ALA A 41 -4.68 12.11 -3.96
C ALA A 41 -5.16 13.27 -4.83
N ILE A 42 -5.26 14.49 -4.28
CA ILE A 42 -5.62 15.69 -5.04
C ILE A 42 -4.58 15.95 -6.13
N ALA A 43 -3.29 15.84 -5.80
CA ALA A 43 -2.18 15.98 -6.74
C ALA A 43 -2.21 14.90 -7.83
N ALA A 44 -2.63 13.68 -7.50
CA ALA A 44 -2.80 12.60 -8.47
C ALA A 44 -4.00 12.77 -9.42
N GLY A 45 -4.80 13.83 -9.23
CA GLY A 45 -6.00 14.09 -10.03
C GLY A 45 -7.28 13.41 -9.50
N CYS A 46 -7.31 12.96 -8.24
CA CYS A 46 -8.53 12.46 -7.61
C CYS A 46 -9.62 13.52 -7.62
N ARG A 47 -10.84 13.13 -8.01
CA ARG A 47 -12.02 14.01 -8.05
C ARG A 47 -13.24 13.43 -7.36
N VAL A 48 -13.18 12.22 -6.84
CA VAL A 48 -14.27 11.64 -6.04
C VAL A 48 -13.71 10.96 -4.80
N PHE A 49 -14.30 11.29 -3.65
CA PHE A 49 -14.17 10.51 -2.42
C PHE A 49 -15.55 10.08 -1.97
N ALA A 50 -15.73 8.79 -1.73
CA ALA A 50 -16.91 8.25 -1.08
C ALA A 50 -16.51 7.24 0.00
N GLY A 51 -17.10 7.33 1.19
CA GLY A 51 -16.71 6.49 2.31
C GLY A 51 -17.52 6.72 3.57
N TYR A 52 -17.20 5.94 4.59
CA TYR A 52 -17.84 5.99 5.91
C TYR A 52 -16.79 6.40 6.98
N PRO A 53 -17.13 7.32 7.92
CA PRO A 53 -16.19 7.74 8.95
C PRO A 53 -15.74 6.60 9.87
N ILE A 54 -14.44 6.35 9.94
CA ILE A 54 -13.83 5.37 10.85
C ILE A 54 -12.42 5.81 11.26
N THR A 55 -12.11 5.80 12.55
CA THR A 55 -10.76 6.11 13.06
C THR A 55 -9.78 5.01 12.67
N PRO A 56 -8.53 5.31 12.26
CA PRO A 56 -7.91 6.63 12.12
C PRO A 56 -7.97 7.23 10.71
N ALA A 57 -8.93 6.82 9.87
CA ALA A 57 -9.11 7.33 8.52
C ALA A 57 -10.10 8.52 8.41
N THR A 58 -10.85 8.85 9.46
CA THR A 58 -11.87 9.91 9.47
C THR A 58 -11.32 11.25 8.98
N ASP A 59 -10.10 11.62 9.38
CA ASP A 59 -9.49 12.90 8.99
C ASP A 59 -9.30 13.00 7.47
N ILE A 60 -9.05 11.88 6.77
CA ILE A 60 -8.97 11.87 5.30
C ILE A 60 -10.32 12.27 4.72
N ALA A 61 -11.43 11.72 5.24
CA ALA A 61 -12.78 12.07 4.80
C ALA A 61 -13.09 13.55 5.10
N GLU A 62 -12.72 14.05 6.28
CA GLU A 62 -12.89 15.46 6.63
C GLU A 62 -12.12 16.37 5.68
N TYR A 63 -10.83 16.12 5.46
CA TYR A 63 -10.02 16.90 4.54
C TYR A 63 -10.55 16.82 3.11
N MET A 64 -10.97 15.64 2.64
CA MET A 64 -11.56 15.45 1.32
C MET A 64 -12.86 16.25 1.14
N SER A 65 -13.71 16.29 2.16
CA SER A 65 -14.95 17.09 2.13
C SER A 65 -14.68 18.58 1.91
N LYS A 66 -13.54 19.08 2.39
CA LYS A 66 -13.09 20.47 2.20
C LYS A 66 -12.33 20.67 0.89
N ARG A 67 -11.44 19.75 0.54
CA ARG A 67 -10.50 19.90 -0.58
C ARG A 67 -11.12 19.60 -1.93
N LEU A 68 -11.98 18.60 -2.05
CA LEU A 68 -12.54 18.22 -3.35
C LEU A 68 -13.36 19.33 -4.01
N PRO A 69 -14.26 20.07 -3.33
CA PRO A 69 -14.96 21.19 -3.94
C PRO A 69 -14.04 22.28 -4.51
N GLN A 70 -12.85 22.46 -3.94
CA GLN A 70 -11.86 23.46 -4.38
C GLN A 70 -11.17 23.08 -5.70
N VAL A 71 -11.18 21.79 -6.05
CA VAL A 71 -10.59 21.26 -7.29
C VAL A 71 -11.65 20.69 -8.25
N GLY A 72 -12.93 21.04 -8.03
CA GLY A 72 -14.05 20.59 -8.85
C GLY A 72 -14.42 19.11 -8.68
N GLY A 73 -14.06 18.50 -7.55
CA GLY A 73 -14.42 17.14 -7.18
C GLY A 73 -15.64 17.04 -6.28
N TYR A 74 -15.99 15.80 -5.92
CA TYR A 74 -17.19 15.44 -5.18
C TYR A 74 -16.86 14.59 -3.96
N TYR A 75 -17.40 14.98 -2.80
CA TYR A 75 -17.34 14.20 -1.57
C TYR A 75 -18.72 13.60 -1.27
N MET A 76 -18.76 12.33 -0.88
CA MET A 76 -19.96 11.64 -0.44
C MET A 76 -19.68 10.88 0.86
N GLN A 77 -20.38 11.25 1.93
CA GLN A 77 -20.46 10.39 3.11
C GLN A 77 -21.53 9.34 2.84
N CYS A 78 -21.13 8.08 2.78
CA CYS A 78 -22.03 6.95 2.57
C CYS A 78 -22.57 6.42 3.90
N GLU A 79 -23.58 5.55 3.82
CA GLU A 79 -24.22 4.87 4.94
C GLU A 79 -23.34 3.78 5.56
N ASP A 80 -22.46 3.18 4.77
CA ASP A 80 -21.47 2.18 5.18
C ASP A 80 -20.28 2.13 4.19
N GLU A 81 -19.28 1.30 4.49
CA GLU A 81 -18.08 1.14 3.66
C GLU A 81 -18.34 0.44 2.33
N LEU A 82 -19.35 -0.44 2.26
CA LEU A 82 -19.71 -1.15 1.03
C LEU A 82 -20.28 -0.17 0.00
N ALA A 83 -21.23 0.67 0.41
CA ALA A 83 -21.76 1.76 -0.39
C ALA A 83 -20.66 2.76 -0.81
N GLY A 84 -19.75 3.09 0.11
CA GLY A 84 -18.60 3.96 -0.15
C GLY A 84 -17.71 3.45 -1.30
N MET A 85 -17.32 2.18 -1.27
CA MET A 85 -16.47 1.62 -2.32
C MET A 85 -17.22 1.46 -3.64
N HIS A 86 -18.49 1.03 -3.64
CA HIS A 86 -19.29 0.97 -4.87
C HIS A 86 -19.49 2.35 -5.50
N ALA A 87 -19.70 3.40 -4.71
CA ALA A 87 -19.79 4.77 -5.21
C ALA A 87 -18.48 5.22 -5.87
N CYS A 88 -17.32 4.87 -5.29
CA CYS A 88 -16.00 5.12 -5.90
C CYS A 88 -15.82 4.34 -7.21
N ALA A 89 -16.19 3.07 -7.25
CA ALA A 89 -16.11 2.26 -8.47
C ALA A 89 -17.02 2.82 -9.58
N GLY A 90 -18.25 3.24 -9.23
CA GLY A 90 -19.16 3.93 -10.14
C GLY A 90 -18.60 5.25 -10.67
N ALA A 91 -17.97 6.07 -9.82
CA ALA A 91 -17.29 7.28 -10.24
C ALA A 91 -16.12 7.00 -11.20
N SER A 92 -15.38 5.91 -10.97
CA SER A 92 -14.31 5.47 -11.86
C SER A 92 -14.83 5.06 -13.24
N LEU A 93 -15.94 4.32 -13.28
CA LEU A 93 -16.66 4.02 -14.52
C LEU A 93 -17.25 5.27 -15.18
N GLY A 94 -17.55 6.32 -14.42
CA GLY A 94 -17.90 7.65 -14.94
C GLY A 94 -16.70 8.43 -15.49
N GLY A 95 -15.49 7.88 -15.46
CA GLY A 95 -14.29 8.48 -16.02
C GLY A 95 -13.51 9.39 -15.08
N LEU A 96 -13.77 9.33 -13.76
CA LEU A 96 -13.05 10.11 -12.74
C LEU A 96 -12.09 9.23 -11.94
N LYS A 97 -10.98 9.81 -11.47
CA LYS A 97 -10.17 9.15 -10.44
C LYS A 97 -10.87 9.25 -9.09
N ALA A 98 -11.06 8.11 -8.44
CA ALA A 98 -11.79 8.01 -7.17
C ALA A 98 -10.95 7.29 -6.11
N MET A 99 -11.21 7.62 -4.84
CA MET A 99 -10.66 6.88 -3.71
C MET A 99 -11.62 6.79 -2.53
N THR A 100 -11.38 5.80 -1.69
CA THR A 100 -11.99 5.69 -0.36
C THR A 100 -10.91 5.51 0.70
N ALA A 101 -11.29 5.69 1.96
CA ALA A 101 -10.41 5.45 3.11
C ALA A 101 -11.18 4.78 4.24
N THR A 102 -10.54 3.84 4.92
CA THR A 102 -11.14 3.00 5.95
C THR A 102 -10.09 2.48 6.95
N SER A 103 -10.49 1.56 7.82
CA SER A 103 -9.65 0.75 8.69
C SER A 103 -10.14 -0.70 8.66
N GLY A 104 -9.45 -1.63 9.34
CA GLY A 104 -9.69 -3.09 9.27
C GLY A 104 -11.17 -3.55 9.22
N PRO A 105 -12.09 -3.05 10.08
CA PRO A 105 -13.51 -3.43 10.02
C PRO A 105 -14.16 -3.08 8.69
N GLY A 106 -13.97 -1.85 8.23
CA GLY A 106 -14.55 -1.35 6.99
C GLY A 106 -13.87 -1.93 5.76
N TYR A 107 -12.56 -2.19 5.82
CA TYR A 107 -11.83 -2.89 4.76
C TYR A 107 -12.44 -4.26 4.48
N THR A 108 -12.85 -5.00 5.52
CA THR A 108 -13.55 -6.28 5.37
C THR A 108 -14.91 -6.13 4.66
N LEU A 109 -15.67 -5.08 4.99
CA LEU A 109 -16.97 -4.80 4.34
C LEU A 109 -16.82 -4.42 2.86
N MET A 110 -15.69 -3.83 2.48
CA MET A 110 -15.40 -3.43 1.11
C MET A 110 -15.10 -4.59 0.15
N HIS A 111 -14.81 -5.80 0.65
CA HIS A 111 -14.31 -6.91 -0.18
C HIS A 111 -15.20 -7.36 -1.34
N ASP A 112 -16.53 -7.21 -1.21
CA ASP A 112 -17.45 -7.51 -2.31
C ASP A 112 -17.27 -6.51 -3.47
N ALA A 113 -17.32 -5.21 -3.17
CA ALA A 113 -17.03 -4.14 -4.12
C ALA A 113 -15.59 -4.19 -4.66
N TYR A 114 -14.63 -4.64 -3.84
CA TYR A 114 -13.23 -4.82 -4.22
C TYR A 114 -13.10 -5.91 -5.29
N GLY A 115 -13.66 -7.09 -5.03
CA GLY A 115 -13.69 -8.18 -6.00
C GLY A 115 -14.34 -7.78 -7.32
N TRP A 116 -15.50 -7.12 -7.24
CA TRP A 116 -16.19 -6.60 -8.42
C TRP A 116 -15.33 -5.61 -9.22
N SER A 117 -14.58 -4.74 -8.53
CA SER A 117 -13.66 -3.78 -9.16
C SER A 117 -12.45 -4.45 -9.80
N ILE A 118 -11.92 -5.54 -9.22
CA ILE A 118 -10.86 -6.35 -9.85
C ILE A 118 -11.39 -6.99 -11.14
N THR A 119 -12.53 -7.69 -11.05
CA THR A 119 -13.15 -8.43 -12.17
C THR A 119 -13.43 -7.54 -13.37
N ASN A 120 -13.90 -6.31 -13.11
CA ASN A 120 -14.22 -5.32 -14.14
C ASN A 120 -13.05 -4.38 -14.46
N GLU A 121 -11.86 -4.66 -13.93
CA GLU A 121 -10.65 -3.87 -14.16
C GLU A 121 -10.88 -2.35 -13.93
N ILE A 122 -11.54 -2.02 -12.82
CA ILE A 122 -11.89 -0.66 -12.41
C ILE A 122 -10.73 -0.10 -11.56
N PRO A 123 -10.09 1.00 -11.99
CA PRO A 123 -9.02 1.63 -11.22
C PRO A 123 -9.56 2.54 -10.12
N LEU A 124 -9.15 2.31 -8.88
CA LEU A 124 -9.39 3.20 -7.73
C LEU A 124 -8.34 2.96 -6.63
N VAL A 125 -8.23 3.90 -5.70
CA VAL A 125 -7.31 3.80 -4.55
C VAL A 125 -8.08 3.60 -3.25
N ILE A 126 -7.58 2.72 -2.40
CA ILE A 126 -8.14 2.43 -1.09
C ILE A 126 -7.06 2.68 -0.05
N VAL A 127 -7.33 3.56 0.91
CA VAL A 127 -6.47 3.69 2.10
C VAL A 127 -7.05 2.79 3.18
N ASP A 128 -6.29 1.79 3.62
CA ASP A 128 -6.58 1.05 4.84
C ASP A 128 -5.61 1.52 5.92
N ALA A 129 -6.12 2.31 6.87
CA ALA A 129 -5.38 2.79 8.02
C ALA A 129 -5.53 1.80 9.17
N MET A 130 -4.63 0.83 9.21
CA MET A 130 -4.68 -0.29 10.15
C MET A 130 -4.59 0.18 11.61
N ARG A 131 -5.36 -0.47 12.46
CA ARG A 131 -5.34 -0.32 13.92
C ARG A 131 -5.44 -1.70 14.56
N VAL A 132 -5.28 -1.80 15.88
CA VAL A 132 -5.42 -3.08 16.57
C VAL A 132 -6.80 -3.69 16.32
N GLY A 133 -6.81 -4.95 15.87
CA GLY A 133 -7.96 -5.84 15.82
C GLY A 133 -7.84 -7.02 16.82
N PRO A 134 -8.67 -8.06 16.70
CA PRO A 134 -9.73 -8.25 15.69
C PRO A 134 -10.98 -7.38 15.96
N ILE A 135 -11.82 -7.23 14.93
CA ILE A 135 -13.06 -6.45 14.95
C ILE A 135 -12.75 -5.01 15.39
N SER A 136 -13.36 -4.52 16.46
CA SER A 136 -13.13 -3.16 16.93
C SER A 136 -11.71 -2.96 17.48
N GLY A 137 -11.13 -4.03 18.02
CA GLY A 137 -9.91 -4.02 18.83
C GLY A 137 -9.79 -2.77 19.71
N ILE A 138 -8.72 -2.01 19.54
CA ILE A 138 -8.49 -0.75 20.27
C ILE A 138 -8.34 0.37 19.24
N THR A 139 -9.32 1.26 19.19
CA THR A 139 -9.39 2.37 18.23
C THR A 139 -8.19 3.32 18.27
N GLY A 140 -7.56 3.47 19.45
CA GLY A 140 -6.44 4.38 19.68
C GLY A 140 -5.06 3.70 19.68
N ALA A 141 -4.94 2.47 19.20
CA ALA A 141 -3.70 1.73 19.20
C ALA A 141 -3.34 1.17 17.81
N PRO A 142 -2.08 1.31 17.37
CA PRO A 142 -1.64 0.83 16.06
C PRO A 142 -1.61 -0.69 15.98
N GLY A 143 -1.95 -1.20 14.80
CA GLY A 143 -1.85 -2.62 14.44
C GLY A 143 -1.46 -2.76 12.99
N GLN A 144 -0.94 -3.95 12.64
CA GLN A 144 -0.59 -4.33 11.27
C GLN A 144 -1.12 -5.74 11.00
N GLY A 145 -2.44 -5.92 11.11
CA GLY A 145 -3.12 -7.22 11.06
C GLY A 145 -3.69 -7.58 9.68
N GLU A 146 -3.59 -6.67 8.71
CA GLU A 146 -4.30 -6.74 7.44
C GLU A 146 -3.37 -7.15 6.27
N PHE A 147 -2.14 -7.60 6.54
CA PHE A 147 -1.16 -7.98 5.51
C PHE A 147 -1.71 -9.05 4.55
N TYR A 148 -2.30 -10.13 5.05
CA TYR A 148 -2.88 -11.18 4.20
C TYR A 148 -4.24 -10.82 3.61
N ILE A 149 -5.10 -10.13 4.36
CA ILE A 149 -6.43 -9.76 3.86
C ILE A 149 -6.31 -8.75 2.70
N ALA A 150 -5.27 -7.91 2.68
CA ALA A 150 -4.94 -7.06 1.54
C ALA A 150 -4.47 -7.82 0.29
N ARG A 151 -3.98 -9.06 0.42
CA ARG A 151 -3.68 -9.94 -0.72
C ARG A 151 -4.92 -10.64 -1.25
N TYR A 152 -5.78 -11.07 -0.35
CA TYR A 152 -6.97 -11.87 -0.64
C TYR A 152 -8.24 -11.06 -0.39
N ALA A 153 -8.31 -9.88 -1.02
CA ALA A 153 -9.37 -8.89 -0.85
C ALA A 153 -10.73 -9.29 -1.48
N SER A 154 -10.91 -10.56 -1.85
CA SER A 154 -12.16 -11.13 -2.36
C SER A 154 -12.13 -12.66 -2.33
N HIS A 155 -13.29 -13.30 -2.51
CA HIS A 155 -13.41 -14.75 -2.61
C HIS A 155 -13.00 -15.28 -4.00
N GLY A 156 -12.94 -16.61 -4.16
CA GLY A 156 -12.73 -17.26 -5.46
C GLY A 156 -11.29 -17.29 -5.98
N GLY A 157 -10.38 -16.50 -5.42
CA GLY A 157 -8.97 -16.45 -5.86
C GLY A 157 -8.82 -15.97 -7.30
N ASN A 158 -7.73 -16.34 -7.99
CA ASN A 158 -7.51 -16.08 -9.42
C ASN A 158 -7.25 -14.61 -9.81
N PHE A 159 -6.68 -13.83 -8.88
CA PHE A 159 -6.21 -12.46 -9.11
C PHE A 159 -4.95 -12.17 -8.30
N GLU A 160 -4.27 -11.09 -8.66
CA GLU A 160 -3.21 -10.46 -7.87
C GLU A 160 -3.68 -9.07 -7.41
N THR A 161 -3.09 -8.57 -6.31
CA THR A 161 -3.35 -7.20 -5.82
C THR A 161 -2.05 -6.40 -5.78
N ILE A 162 -2.18 -5.08 -5.78
CA ILE A 162 -1.07 -4.15 -5.58
C ILE A 162 -1.29 -3.45 -4.25
N VAL A 163 -0.33 -3.59 -3.34
CA VAL A 163 -0.40 -3.05 -1.98
C VAL A 163 0.89 -2.33 -1.63
N LEU A 164 0.78 -1.04 -1.31
CA LEU A 164 1.89 -0.16 -0.91
C LEU A 164 1.78 0.18 0.56
N SER A 165 2.89 0.36 1.27
CA SER A 165 2.91 0.74 2.68
C SER A 165 3.90 1.87 2.98
N PRO A 166 3.42 3.08 3.34
CA PRO A 166 4.28 4.20 3.69
C PRO A 166 4.90 4.04 5.08
N SER A 167 6.08 4.61 5.28
CA SER A 167 6.75 4.67 6.60
C SER A 167 6.93 6.08 7.16
N SER A 168 6.48 7.12 6.45
CA SER A 168 6.54 8.52 6.87
C SER A 168 5.40 9.32 6.28
N VAL A 169 5.15 10.52 6.82
CA VAL A 169 4.13 11.45 6.29
C VAL A 169 4.48 11.85 4.85
N GLN A 170 5.76 12.13 4.58
CA GLN A 170 6.22 12.48 3.24
C GLN A 170 6.07 11.31 2.25
N GLU A 171 6.37 10.08 2.67
CA GLU A 171 6.14 8.88 1.85
C GLU A 171 4.66 8.68 1.56
N ALA A 172 3.77 8.95 2.53
CA ALA A 172 2.33 8.77 2.35
C ALA A 172 1.76 9.68 1.25
N PHE A 173 2.19 10.95 1.19
CA PHE A 173 1.81 11.86 0.10
C PHE A 173 2.20 11.30 -1.27
N TRP A 174 3.44 10.88 -1.37
CA TRP A 174 4.05 10.46 -2.61
C TRP A 174 3.56 9.09 -3.10
N LEU A 175 3.49 8.09 -2.21
CA LEU A 175 2.94 6.78 -2.53
C LEU A 175 1.45 6.83 -2.86
N THR A 176 0.73 7.86 -2.41
CA THR A 176 -0.65 8.08 -2.85
C THR A 176 -0.71 8.41 -4.35
N ILE A 177 0.19 9.26 -4.84
CA ILE A 177 0.30 9.56 -6.28
C ILE A 177 0.64 8.29 -7.06
N ASP A 178 1.61 7.51 -6.56
CA ASP A 178 1.97 6.24 -7.16
C ASP A 178 0.82 5.24 -7.17
N ALA A 179 0.04 5.15 -6.09
CA ALA A 179 -1.11 4.26 -6.02
C ALA A 179 -2.13 4.56 -7.14
N PHE A 180 -2.42 5.84 -7.39
CA PHE A 180 -3.27 6.24 -8.52
C PHE A 180 -2.63 5.91 -9.87
N ASN A 181 -1.34 6.18 -10.04
CA ASN A 181 -0.63 5.83 -11.27
C ASN A 181 -0.70 4.32 -11.54
N LEU A 182 -0.43 3.48 -10.54
CA LEU A 182 -0.52 2.03 -10.64
C LEU A 182 -1.96 1.58 -10.92
N ALA A 183 -2.96 2.17 -10.25
CA ALA A 183 -4.36 1.85 -10.50
C ALA A 183 -4.73 2.06 -11.97
N GLU A 184 -4.37 3.23 -12.54
CA GLU A 184 -4.61 3.54 -13.96
C GLU A 184 -3.91 2.57 -14.91
N ARG A 185 -2.61 2.33 -14.71
CA ARG A 185 -1.80 1.50 -15.62
C ARG A 185 -2.20 0.04 -15.62
N PHE A 186 -2.51 -0.49 -14.44
CA PHE A 186 -2.85 -1.90 -14.24
C PHE A 186 -4.36 -2.16 -14.30
N ARG A 187 -5.18 -1.11 -14.41
CA ARG A 187 -6.65 -1.19 -14.37
C ARG A 187 -7.14 -2.06 -13.20
N THR A 188 -6.76 -1.70 -11.98
CA THR A 188 -7.08 -2.47 -10.78
C THR A 188 -7.17 -1.57 -9.57
N PRO A 189 -7.92 -1.95 -8.52
CA PRO A 189 -7.80 -1.31 -7.22
C PRO A 189 -6.37 -1.42 -6.67
N VAL A 190 -5.89 -0.35 -6.03
CA VAL A 190 -4.59 -0.32 -5.34
C VAL A 190 -4.79 0.08 -3.88
N THR A 191 -4.26 -0.72 -2.96
CA THR A 191 -4.37 -0.45 -1.52
C THR A 191 -3.11 0.26 -1.01
N ILE A 192 -3.31 1.35 -0.28
CA ILE A 192 -2.31 1.96 0.58
C ILE A 192 -2.56 1.43 1.99
N LEU A 193 -1.75 0.46 2.39
CA LEU A 193 -1.82 -0.20 3.69
C LEU A 193 -0.93 0.55 4.68
N THR A 194 -1.50 1.59 5.29
CA THR A 194 -0.85 2.42 6.30
C THR A 194 -1.25 1.95 7.70
N ASP A 195 -0.58 2.43 8.74
CA ASP A 195 -0.95 2.16 10.12
C ASP A 195 -1.33 3.45 10.85
N GLN A 196 -2.02 3.30 11.98
CA GLN A 196 -2.45 4.41 12.82
C GLN A 196 -1.30 5.35 13.19
N VAL A 197 -0.07 4.84 13.36
CA VAL A 197 1.05 5.71 13.72
C VAL A 197 1.33 6.68 12.58
N ILE A 198 1.41 6.21 11.33
CA ILE A 198 1.62 7.10 10.18
C ILE A 198 0.42 8.04 10.00
N SER A 199 -0.80 7.55 10.14
CA SER A 199 -2.00 8.37 9.98
C SER A 199 -2.05 9.53 10.99
N ASP A 200 -1.79 9.25 12.26
CA ASP A 200 -1.94 10.22 13.35
C ASP A 200 -0.66 11.05 13.62
N MET A 201 0.53 10.59 13.20
CA MET A 201 1.78 11.32 13.46
C MET A 201 1.90 12.59 12.64
N TRP A 202 2.55 13.60 13.23
CA TRP A 202 2.84 14.87 12.59
C TRP A 202 4.33 14.95 12.25
N GLU A 203 4.64 15.27 10.99
CA GLU A 203 6.00 15.47 10.51
C GLU A 203 6.08 16.64 9.53
N ASP A 204 7.31 17.06 9.22
CA ASP A 204 7.54 18.00 8.13
C ASP A 204 7.10 17.37 6.80
N LEU A 205 6.09 17.96 6.18
CA LEU A 205 5.54 17.59 4.88
C LEU A 205 5.85 18.69 3.86
N PHE A 206 6.56 18.33 2.79
CA PHE A 206 6.71 19.16 1.60
C PHE A 206 5.58 18.87 0.61
N ILE A 207 4.94 19.94 0.14
CA ILE A 207 3.84 19.90 -0.83
C ILE A 207 4.19 20.80 -2.03
N PRO A 208 4.15 20.28 -3.27
CA PRO A 208 4.31 21.10 -4.48
C PRO A 208 3.26 22.22 -4.56
N ASP A 209 3.65 23.39 -5.04
CA ASP A 209 2.70 24.52 -5.22
C ASP A 209 1.83 24.36 -6.47
N ASP A 210 2.33 23.62 -7.47
CA ASP A 210 1.67 23.35 -8.74
C ASP A 210 1.59 21.83 -8.97
N TYR A 211 0.37 21.30 -8.90
CA TYR A 211 0.10 19.88 -9.15
C TYR A 211 0.02 19.56 -10.65
N ASP A 212 -0.39 20.53 -11.49
CA ASP A 212 -0.48 20.33 -12.94
C ASP A 212 0.92 20.24 -13.57
N GLY A 213 1.92 20.84 -12.92
CA GLY A 213 3.34 20.72 -13.28
C GLY A 213 3.98 19.36 -12.95
N LEU A 214 3.28 18.43 -12.30
CA LEU A 214 3.79 17.10 -12.00
C LEU A 214 3.66 16.16 -13.21
N ASP A 215 4.65 16.20 -14.10
CA ASP A 215 4.68 15.44 -15.37
C ASP A 215 4.66 13.90 -15.26
N PHE A 216 4.79 13.36 -14.04
CA PHE A 216 4.75 11.93 -13.74
C PHE A 216 3.38 11.45 -13.26
N VAL A 217 2.41 12.35 -13.08
CA VAL A 217 1.02 11.97 -12.79
C VAL A 217 0.38 11.48 -14.09
N ILE A 218 -0.10 10.24 -14.08
CA ILE A 218 -0.72 9.62 -15.26
C ILE A 218 -2.14 10.18 -15.40
N PRO A 219 -2.48 10.86 -16.51
CA PRO A 219 -3.84 11.34 -16.70
C PRO A 219 -4.80 10.17 -16.93
N ARG A 220 -6.05 10.32 -16.45
CA ARG A 220 -7.11 9.34 -16.73
C ARG A 220 -7.39 9.31 -18.23
N LYS A 221 -7.24 8.13 -18.83
CA LYS A 221 -7.64 7.84 -20.22
C LYS A 221 -8.98 7.11 -20.22
N HIS A 222 -9.69 7.16 -21.35
CA HIS A 222 -11.00 6.52 -21.49
C HIS A 222 -10.98 5.54 -22.65
N ASN A 223 -11.43 4.31 -22.41
CA ASN A 223 -11.74 3.37 -23.48
C ASN A 223 -13.16 3.61 -23.98
N LEU A 224 -13.28 4.02 -25.24
CA LEU A 224 -14.57 4.30 -25.90
C LEU A 224 -14.87 3.33 -27.04
N MET A 225 -14.05 2.28 -27.21
CA MET A 225 -14.14 1.37 -28.36
C MET A 225 -14.24 -0.08 -27.88
N MET A 226 -15.06 -0.88 -28.58
CA MET A 226 -15.10 -2.34 -28.41
C MET A 226 -13.95 -3.01 -29.20
N PRO A 227 -13.40 -4.14 -28.72
CA PRO A 227 -13.67 -4.77 -27.42
C PRO A 227 -13.12 -3.96 -26.22
N PHE A 228 -13.73 -4.13 -25.04
CA PHE A 228 -13.45 -3.32 -23.85
C PHE A 228 -12.43 -3.95 -22.91
N TYR A 229 -12.46 -5.28 -22.78
CA TYR A 229 -11.62 -6.04 -21.88
C TYR A 229 -10.52 -6.76 -22.65
N PRO A 230 -9.24 -6.54 -22.33
CA PRO A 230 -8.12 -7.23 -22.95
C PRO A 230 -7.92 -8.64 -22.34
N VAL A 231 -8.96 -9.48 -22.39
CA VAL A 231 -8.90 -10.84 -21.80
C VAL A 231 -7.78 -11.65 -22.45
N GLY A 232 -7.12 -12.51 -21.69
CA GLY A 232 -5.99 -13.31 -22.17
C GLY A 232 -4.70 -12.53 -22.46
N SER A 233 -4.66 -11.21 -22.27
CA SER A 233 -3.44 -10.40 -22.41
C SER A 233 -2.83 -10.02 -21.04
N ALA A 234 -1.52 -9.79 -21.00
CA ALA A 234 -0.81 -9.20 -19.85
C ALA A 234 -0.38 -7.75 -20.11
N ASP A 235 -0.89 -7.12 -21.17
CA ASP A 235 -0.53 -5.76 -21.57
C ASP A 235 -1.00 -4.72 -20.54
N LEU A 236 -0.17 -3.72 -20.31
CA LEU A 236 -0.50 -2.59 -19.44
C LEU A 236 -0.93 -1.37 -20.26
N ASP A 237 -1.34 -0.32 -19.54
CA ASP A 237 -1.62 0.99 -20.12
C ASP A 237 -2.78 0.98 -21.14
N VAL A 238 -3.57 -0.09 -21.14
CA VAL A 238 -4.88 -0.17 -21.78
C VAL A 238 -5.82 0.79 -21.05
N PRO A 239 -6.48 1.74 -21.73
CA PRO A 239 -7.37 2.68 -21.07
C PRO A 239 -8.50 1.98 -20.28
N PRO A 240 -8.85 2.48 -19.08
CA PRO A 240 -10.00 2.01 -18.32
C PRO A 240 -11.33 2.17 -19.06
N ASN A 241 -12.26 1.27 -18.79
CA ASN A 241 -13.62 1.34 -19.33
C ASN A 241 -14.39 2.51 -18.72
N VAL A 242 -15.21 3.18 -19.55
CA VAL A 242 -16.13 4.22 -19.10
C VAL A 242 -17.55 3.99 -19.61
N ILE A 243 -18.52 4.25 -18.74
CA ILE A 243 -19.96 4.08 -18.99
C ILE A 243 -20.60 5.46 -19.20
N GLY A 244 -21.74 5.51 -19.91
CA GLY A 244 -22.51 6.75 -20.11
C GLY A 244 -22.13 7.53 -21.37
N HIS A 245 -21.21 7.00 -22.19
CA HIS A 245 -20.76 7.63 -23.44
C HIS A 245 -21.34 6.99 -24.71
N GLY A 246 -22.41 6.19 -24.59
CA GLY A 246 -23.05 5.52 -25.74
C GLY A 246 -22.21 4.41 -26.39
N THR A 247 -21.17 3.94 -25.68
CA THR A 247 -20.22 2.92 -26.15
C THR A 247 -20.80 1.50 -26.08
N GLY A 248 -21.76 1.27 -25.18
CA GLY A 248 -22.30 -0.06 -24.91
C GLY A 248 -21.48 -0.88 -23.92
N VAL A 249 -20.53 -0.26 -23.20
CA VAL A 249 -19.76 -0.93 -22.11
C VAL A 249 -20.71 -1.58 -21.10
N CYS A 250 -20.48 -2.87 -20.85
CA CYS A 250 -21.09 -3.62 -19.77
C CYS A 250 -20.04 -3.97 -18.70
N VAL A 251 -20.50 -4.02 -17.45
CA VAL A 251 -19.75 -4.51 -16.29
C VAL A 251 -20.53 -5.67 -15.69
N SER A 252 -19.82 -6.70 -15.26
CA SER A 252 -20.39 -8.00 -14.90
C SER A 252 -19.97 -8.41 -13.49
N ALA A 253 -20.85 -9.14 -12.79
CA ALA A 253 -20.48 -9.86 -11.58
C ALA A 253 -19.95 -11.28 -11.88
N TYR A 254 -19.95 -11.68 -13.15
CA TYR A 254 -19.54 -12.99 -13.66
C TYR A 254 -18.24 -12.87 -14.45
N THR A 255 -17.77 -14.03 -14.94
CA THR A 255 -16.86 -14.05 -16.08
C THR A 255 -17.49 -13.30 -17.26
N HIS A 256 -16.70 -12.50 -17.97
CA HIS A 256 -17.19 -11.71 -19.09
C HIS A 256 -16.43 -11.97 -20.39
N THR A 257 -17.10 -11.71 -21.50
CA THR A 257 -16.47 -11.64 -22.83
C THR A 257 -15.63 -10.37 -22.97
N GLU A 258 -14.85 -10.26 -24.05
CA GLU A 258 -14.11 -9.04 -24.37
C GLU A 258 -15.01 -7.80 -24.51
N GLU A 259 -16.27 -7.99 -24.89
CA GLU A 259 -17.33 -6.99 -24.97
C GLU A 259 -18.00 -6.66 -23.62
N GLY A 260 -17.76 -7.47 -22.59
CA GLY A 260 -18.32 -7.27 -21.24
C GLY A 260 -19.64 -7.98 -20.96
N TYR A 261 -20.07 -8.92 -21.80
CA TYR A 261 -21.28 -9.71 -21.55
C TYR A 261 -20.97 -10.92 -20.67
N ASP A 262 -21.93 -11.30 -19.82
CA ASP A 262 -21.82 -12.50 -18.98
C ASP A 262 -21.63 -13.76 -19.83
N ILE A 263 -20.72 -14.63 -19.42
CA ILE A 263 -20.45 -15.89 -20.11
C ILE A 263 -20.08 -16.98 -19.10
N GLU A 264 -20.56 -18.21 -19.34
CA GLU A 264 -20.29 -19.38 -18.51
C GLU A 264 -19.47 -20.43 -19.27
N GLU A 265 -18.36 -19.98 -19.87
CA GLU A 265 -17.43 -20.84 -20.60
C GLU A 265 -16.07 -20.92 -19.90
N MET A 266 -15.49 -22.12 -19.87
CA MET A 266 -14.24 -22.38 -19.15
C MET A 266 -13.07 -21.60 -19.75
N GLU A 267 -13.01 -21.53 -21.08
CA GLU A 267 -11.99 -20.83 -21.84
C GLU A 267 -11.99 -19.32 -21.58
N ALA A 268 -13.18 -18.71 -21.48
CA ALA A 268 -13.34 -17.32 -21.11
C ALA A 268 -12.81 -17.07 -19.69
N GLN A 269 -13.15 -17.94 -18.74
CA GLN A 269 -12.67 -17.84 -17.37
C GLN A 269 -11.14 -17.99 -17.28
N TRP A 270 -10.54 -18.88 -18.07
CA TRP A 270 -9.09 -19.02 -18.15
C TRP A 270 -8.42 -17.76 -18.69
N ALA A 271 -8.96 -17.18 -19.77
CA ALA A 271 -8.44 -15.94 -20.36
C ALA A 271 -8.53 -14.76 -19.40
N GLN A 272 -9.66 -14.59 -18.70
CA GLN A 272 -9.82 -13.53 -17.71
C GLN A 272 -8.90 -13.74 -16.50
N THR A 273 -8.79 -14.97 -15.99
CA THR A 273 -7.85 -15.29 -14.91
C THR A 273 -6.41 -15.01 -15.31
N PHE A 274 -6.02 -15.42 -16.52
CA PHE A 274 -4.69 -15.13 -17.06
C PHE A 274 -4.42 -13.62 -17.04
N ARG A 275 -5.38 -12.81 -17.49
CA ARG A 275 -5.29 -11.34 -17.48
C ARG A 275 -5.12 -10.78 -16.06
N LEU A 276 -6.03 -11.12 -15.14
CA LEU A 276 -6.05 -10.57 -13.78
C LEU A 276 -4.81 -10.95 -12.96
N VAL A 277 -4.21 -12.11 -13.26
CA VAL A 277 -3.00 -12.58 -12.58
C VAL A 277 -1.74 -12.05 -13.26
N ASN A 278 -1.60 -12.25 -14.57
CA ASN A 278 -0.32 -12.07 -15.23
C ASN A 278 -0.01 -10.62 -15.59
N LYS A 279 -1.02 -9.73 -15.63
CA LYS A 279 -0.76 -8.29 -15.70
C LYS A 279 0.03 -7.77 -14.51
N ILE A 280 -0.02 -8.43 -13.35
CA ILE A 280 0.78 -8.07 -12.18
C ILE A 280 2.03 -8.94 -12.09
N ARG A 281 1.91 -10.27 -12.25
CA ARG A 281 3.07 -11.18 -12.10
C ARG A 281 4.19 -10.91 -13.09
N HIS A 282 3.86 -10.62 -14.36
CA HIS A 282 4.89 -10.37 -15.39
C HIS A 282 5.63 -9.05 -15.17
N HIS A 283 5.02 -8.10 -14.45
CA HIS A 283 5.57 -6.77 -14.19
C HIS A 283 5.96 -6.59 -12.72
N ARG A 284 6.20 -7.69 -12.00
CA ARG A 284 6.54 -7.70 -10.58
C ARG A 284 7.79 -6.87 -10.28
N VAL A 285 8.80 -6.95 -11.15
CA VAL A 285 10.05 -6.19 -11.01
C VAL A 285 9.80 -4.68 -11.02
N ASP A 286 8.86 -4.21 -11.86
CA ASP A 286 8.51 -2.78 -11.95
C ASP A 286 7.68 -2.30 -10.75
N LEU A 287 7.00 -3.23 -10.06
CA LEU A 287 6.19 -2.97 -8.88
C LEU A 287 6.97 -3.07 -7.58
N THR A 288 8.02 -3.89 -7.53
CA THR A 288 8.78 -4.17 -6.32
C THR A 288 9.52 -2.93 -5.85
N ARG A 289 9.15 -2.44 -4.67
CA ARG A 289 9.80 -1.31 -4.00
C ARG A 289 10.14 -1.70 -2.57
N TYR A 290 11.36 -1.36 -2.16
CA TYR A 290 11.89 -1.68 -0.83
C TYR A 290 13.04 -0.73 -0.48
N GLU A 291 13.38 -0.70 0.79
CA GLU A 291 14.57 -0.01 1.30
C GLU A 291 15.48 -1.04 1.97
N THR A 292 16.79 -0.93 1.75
CA THR A 292 17.78 -1.75 2.44
C THR A 292 18.84 -0.90 3.15
N LEU A 293 19.44 -1.48 4.18
CA LEU A 293 20.61 -0.92 4.85
C LEU A 293 21.52 -2.06 5.32
N GLY A 294 22.79 -2.02 4.91
CA GLY A 294 23.81 -2.94 5.42
C GLY A 294 23.54 -4.42 5.14
N VAL A 295 22.87 -4.75 4.04
CA VAL A 295 22.51 -6.14 3.67
C VAL A 295 23.70 -6.92 3.14
N ASP A 296 24.63 -6.26 2.44
CA ASP A 296 25.76 -6.92 1.76
C ASP A 296 26.66 -7.72 2.72
N ASP A 297 26.95 -7.15 3.90
CA ASP A 297 27.83 -7.72 4.92
C ASP A 297 27.08 -8.42 6.07
N ALA A 298 25.76 -8.49 6.02
CA ALA A 298 24.93 -8.97 7.12
C ALA A 298 24.95 -10.50 7.30
N ASP A 299 24.98 -10.93 8.56
CA ASP A 299 24.67 -12.29 9.02
C ASP A 299 23.23 -12.45 9.51
N VAL A 300 22.65 -11.34 9.97
CA VAL A 300 21.27 -11.24 10.47
C VAL A 300 20.61 -10.02 9.84
N ILE A 301 19.39 -10.16 9.35
CA ILE A 301 18.65 -9.12 8.64
C ILE A 301 17.32 -8.90 9.35
N ALA A 302 17.07 -7.67 9.81
CA ALA A 302 15.75 -7.30 10.32
C ALA A 302 14.81 -7.00 9.14
N VAL A 303 13.57 -7.47 9.22
CA VAL A 303 12.54 -7.25 8.19
C VAL A 303 11.31 -6.61 8.83
N ALA A 304 10.80 -5.53 8.25
CA ALA A 304 9.60 -4.84 8.71
C ALA A 304 8.94 -4.03 7.59
N TYR A 305 7.77 -3.45 7.86
CA TYR A 305 7.12 -2.48 6.98
C TYR A 305 6.35 -1.43 7.80
N GLY A 306 5.83 -0.40 7.12
CA GLY A 306 5.08 0.68 7.76
C GLY A 306 5.88 1.46 8.82
N ALA A 307 5.20 2.00 9.83
CA ALA A 307 5.84 2.78 10.90
C ALA A 307 6.84 1.97 11.73
N ASN A 308 6.57 0.67 11.99
CA ASN A 308 7.45 -0.17 12.80
C ASN A 308 8.86 -0.28 12.21
N ALA A 309 8.96 -0.21 10.88
CA ALA A 309 10.23 -0.25 10.18
C ALA A 309 11.19 0.89 10.60
N ARG A 310 10.68 2.04 11.06
CA ARG A 310 11.51 3.15 11.54
C ARG A 310 12.28 2.79 12.82
N THR A 311 11.59 2.21 13.80
CA THR A 311 12.23 1.79 15.05
C THR A 311 13.17 0.62 14.79
N VAL A 312 12.77 -0.31 13.92
CA VAL A 312 13.60 -1.46 13.53
C VAL A 312 14.89 -1.00 12.85
N LYS A 313 14.82 -0.04 11.90
CA LYS A 313 16.01 0.56 11.28
C LYS A 313 16.96 1.17 12.31
N THR A 314 16.42 1.89 13.30
CA THR A 314 17.22 2.46 14.40
C THR A 314 17.87 1.38 15.25
N GLY A 315 17.14 0.30 15.54
CA GLY A 315 17.66 -0.89 16.22
C GLY A 315 18.80 -1.58 15.47
N VAL A 316 18.69 -1.71 14.14
CA VAL A 316 19.75 -2.26 13.28
C VAL A 316 21.01 -1.38 13.35
N LEU A 317 20.87 -0.06 13.23
CA LEU A 317 21.99 0.87 13.35
C LEU A 317 22.70 0.74 14.70
N GLU A 318 21.94 0.64 15.78
CA GLU A 318 22.49 0.45 17.13
C GLU A 318 23.16 -0.93 17.30
N ALA A 319 22.55 -2.00 16.80
CA ALA A 319 23.16 -3.33 16.83
C ALA A 319 24.50 -3.37 16.05
N ARG A 320 24.57 -2.66 14.92
CA ARG A 320 25.82 -2.49 14.16
C ARG A 320 26.89 -1.76 14.96
N ARG A 321 26.54 -0.69 15.71
CA ARG A 321 27.48 -0.01 16.62
C ARG A 321 28.04 -0.93 17.71
N ARG A 322 27.27 -1.96 18.09
CA ARG A 322 27.67 -3.01 19.05
C ARG A 322 28.41 -4.19 18.42
N GLY A 323 28.77 -4.08 17.14
CA GLY A 323 29.57 -5.08 16.41
C GLY A 323 28.75 -6.23 15.80
N VAL A 324 27.42 -6.14 15.76
CA VAL A 324 26.59 -7.11 15.04
C VAL A 324 26.61 -6.77 13.55
N ARG A 325 26.92 -7.74 12.68
CA ARG A 325 26.73 -7.62 11.23
C ARG A 325 25.24 -7.71 10.88
N ALA A 326 24.49 -6.67 11.25
CA ALA A 326 23.06 -6.59 11.06
C ALA A 326 22.70 -5.83 9.79
N GLY A 327 21.77 -6.35 9.01
CA GLY A 327 21.15 -5.70 7.87
C GLY A 327 19.69 -5.35 8.16
N PHE A 328 19.08 -4.59 7.25
CA PHE A 328 17.69 -4.16 7.33
C PHE A 328 17.06 -4.23 5.95
N VAL A 329 15.84 -4.74 5.89
CA VAL A 329 14.95 -4.70 4.72
C VAL A 329 13.61 -4.14 5.16
N ARG A 330 13.19 -3.04 4.54
CA ARG A 330 11.82 -2.52 4.66
C ARG A 330 11.08 -2.75 3.37
N LEU A 331 9.93 -3.40 3.46
CA LEU A 331 9.02 -3.53 2.32
C LEU A 331 8.21 -2.23 2.14
N ILE A 332 8.17 -1.72 0.91
CA ILE A 332 7.29 -0.62 0.49
C ILE A 332 6.14 -1.21 -0.31
N THR A 333 6.45 -2.07 -1.28
CA THR A 333 5.46 -2.94 -1.94
C THR A 333 5.33 -4.21 -1.12
N LEU A 334 4.14 -4.46 -0.59
CA LEU A 334 3.83 -5.69 0.16
C LEU A 334 3.33 -6.78 -0.78
N TRP A 335 2.50 -6.39 -1.75
CA TRP A 335 1.97 -7.26 -2.80
C TRP A 335 2.10 -6.58 -4.16
N PRO A 336 2.59 -7.28 -5.20
CA PRO A 336 3.16 -8.63 -5.17
C PRO A 336 4.39 -8.74 -4.25
N PHE A 337 4.53 -9.87 -3.54
CA PHE A 337 5.60 -10.06 -2.56
C PHE A 337 6.96 -10.19 -3.26
N PRO A 338 8.04 -9.55 -2.75
CA PRO A 338 9.35 -9.58 -3.38
C PRO A 338 10.22 -10.74 -2.83
N ASP A 339 9.93 -11.96 -3.27
CA ASP A 339 10.63 -13.18 -2.85
C ASP A 339 12.16 -13.09 -2.95
N GLU A 340 12.69 -12.46 -4.00
CA GLU A 340 14.13 -12.33 -4.28
C GLU A 340 14.93 -11.66 -3.16
N LEU A 341 14.27 -10.88 -2.28
CA LEU A 341 14.93 -10.22 -1.15
C LEU A 341 15.35 -11.20 -0.05
N PHE A 342 14.78 -12.41 -0.05
CA PHE A 342 14.93 -13.38 1.04
C PHE A 342 15.68 -14.65 0.63
N GLU A 343 16.19 -14.71 -0.60
CA GLU A 343 16.93 -15.88 -1.12
C GLU A 343 18.35 -16.02 -0.53
N ARG A 344 18.87 -14.99 0.14
CA ARG A 344 20.20 -15.00 0.76
C ARG A 344 20.25 -15.94 1.96
N ASP A 345 21.38 -16.62 2.12
CA ASP A 345 21.69 -17.38 3.34
C ASP A 345 22.04 -16.44 4.50
N ALA A 346 21.02 -15.93 5.17
CA ALA A 346 21.13 -15.10 6.37
C ALA A 346 20.10 -15.55 7.42
N ARG A 347 20.24 -15.06 8.64
CA ARG A 347 19.14 -15.12 9.62
C ARG A 347 18.22 -13.94 9.41
N TYR A 348 16.92 -14.16 9.39
CA TYR A 348 15.92 -13.11 9.28
C TYR A 348 15.23 -12.92 10.62
N VAL A 349 15.10 -11.68 11.08
CA VAL A 349 14.33 -11.31 12.27
C VAL A 349 13.19 -10.42 11.79
N VAL A 350 12.00 -10.97 11.71
CA VAL A 350 10.82 -10.30 11.15
C VAL A 350 10.04 -9.64 12.28
N CYS A 351 10.00 -8.31 12.28
CA CYS A 351 9.37 -7.50 13.31
C CYS A 351 8.01 -6.99 12.83
N GLU A 352 6.92 -7.45 13.46
CA GLU A 352 5.55 -7.14 13.04
C GLU A 352 4.72 -6.51 14.16
N LEU A 353 3.80 -5.60 13.81
CA LEU A 353 2.77 -5.11 14.75
C LEU A 353 1.51 -5.98 14.75
N ASN A 354 1.72 -7.29 14.73
CA ASN A 354 0.67 -8.28 14.97
C ASN A 354 1.25 -9.46 15.78
N TYR A 355 0.34 -10.19 16.42
CA TYR A 355 0.67 -11.42 17.15
C TYR A 355 0.78 -12.63 16.22
N ASP A 356 -0.03 -12.67 15.16
CA ASP A 356 -0.24 -13.86 14.35
C ASP A 356 0.96 -14.22 13.47
N GLY A 357 1.80 -13.25 13.09
CA GLY A 357 2.99 -13.47 12.26
C GLY A 357 2.59 -13.66 10.79
N GLN A 358 2.19 -12.59 10.13
CA GLN A 358 1.74 -12.65 8.74
C GLN A 358 2.91 -12.49 7.76
N LEU A 359 3.70 -11.43 7.91
CA LEU A 359 4.85 -11.19 7.04
C LEU A 359 5.91 -12.30 7.20
N VAL A 360 6.16 -12.76 8.43
CA VAL A 360 7.18 -13.76 8.72
C VAL A 360 6.89 -15.10 8.04
N ARG A 361 5.61 -15.44 7.81
CA ARG A 361 5.23 -16.64 7.06
C ARG A 361 5.59 -16.52 5.58
N GLU A 362 5.45 -15.33 4.99
CA GLU A 362 5.93 -15.08 3.62
C GLU A 362 7.46 -15.08 3.52
N VAL A 363 8.15 -14.50 4.51
CA VAL A 363 9.62 -14.58 4.59
C VAL A 363 10.09 -16.03 4.75
N MET A 364 9.40 -16.85 5.56
CA MET A 364 9.68 -18.28 5.69
C MET A 364 9.46 -19.05 4.40
N ARG A 365 8.46 -18.66 3.59
CA ARG A 365 8.18 -19.27 2.29
C ARG A 365 9.29 -18.96 1.27
N ALA A 366 9.83 -17.74 1.28
CA ALA A 366 10.87 -17.30 0.36
C ALA A 366 12.29 -17.70 0.80
N ALA A 367 12.56 -17.79 2.09
CA ALA A 367 13.90 -18.06 2.61
C ALA A 367 14.36 -19.51 2.36
N PRO A 368 15.66 -19.73 2.07
CA PRO A 368 16.19 -21.07 1.79
C PRO A 368 16.18 -22.00 3.01
N ASP A 369 16.28 -21.46 4.23
CA ASP A 369 16.18 -22.22 5.48
C ASP A 369 15.23 -21.52 6.46
N LYS A 370 13.98 -21.98 6.53
CA LYS A 370 12.97 -21.48 7.46
C LYS A 370 13.37 -21.50 8.93
N ARG A 371 14.35 -22.33 9.33
CA ARG A 371 14.86 -22.37 10.73
C ARG A 371 15.71 -21.15 11.08
N LYS A 372 16.17 -20.40 10.07
CA LYS A 372 16.91 -19.14 10.21
C LYS A 372 15.98 -17.93 10.19
N VAL A 373 14.67 -18.13 10.03
CA VAL A 373 13.68 -17.06 10.09
C VAL A 373 13.07 -17.04 11.50
N HIS A 374 13.16 -15.88 12.13
CA HIS A 374 12.72 -15.64 13.50
C HIS A 374 11.63 -14.58 13.51
N PHE A 375 10.62 -14.79 14.35
CA PHE A 375 9.53 -13.86 14.56
C PHE A 375 9.79 -12.97 15.76
N MET A 376 9.42 -11.69 15.62
CA MET A 376 9.23 -10.75 16.70
C MET A 376 7.88 -10.07 16.49
N GLY A 377 6.82 -10.70 17.00
CA GLY A 377 5.49 -10.12 17.02
C GLY A 377 5.32 -9.21 18.22
N LYS A 378 4.73 -8.04 18.00
CA LYS A 378 4.22 -7.13 19.03
C LYS A 378 2.85 -6.64 18.59
N SER A 379 2.00 -6.18 19.51
CA SER A 379 0.66 -5.71 19.18
C SER A 379 0.36 -4.46 19.99
N ALA A 380 -0.45 -3.56 19.44
CA ALA A 380 -0.87 -2.29 20.05
C ALA A 380 0.22 -1.23 20.29
N GLU A 381 1.49 -1.58 20.17
CA GLU A 381 2.60 -0.64 20.34
C GLU A 381 3.79 -1.04 19.45
N LEU A 382 4.61 -0.05 19.12
CA LEU A 382 5.83 -0.26 18.35
C LEU A 382 6.85 -1.09 19.13
N HIS A 383 7.71 -1.78 18.39
CA HIS A 383 8.94 -2.29 18.97
C HIS A 383 9.78 -1.13 19.51
N THR A 384 10.52 -1.39 20.58
CA THR A 384 11.56 -0.47 21.07
C THR A 384 12.91 -0.80 20.43
N VAL A 385 13.81 0.20 20.37
CA VAL A 385 15.18 -0.01 19.90
C VAL A 385 15.90 -1.11 20.70
N ALA A 386 15.66 -1.17 22.02
CA ALA A 386 16.26 -2.18 22.88
C ALA A 386 15.78 -3.60 22.58
N GLU A 387 14.47 -3.77 22.32
CA GLU A 387 13.89 -5.06 21.91
C GLU A 387 14.51 -5.54 20.59
N VAL A 388 14.57 -4.66 19.58
CA VAL A 388 15.14 -4.99 18.27
C VAL A 388 16.62 -5.38 18.39
N VAL A 389 17.41 -4.62 19.16
CA VAL A 389 18.83 -4.94 19.39
C VAL A 389 18.98 -6.30 20.09
N ALA A 390 18.18 -6.58 21.11
CA ALA A 390 18.21 -7.87 21.80
C ALA A 390 17.86 -9.05 20.86
N GLY A 391 16.86 -8.86 20.00
CA GLY A 391 16.48 -9.84 18.97
C GLY A 391 17.61 -10.13 17.99
N LEU A 392 18.24 -9.07 17.47
CA LEU A 392 19.36 -9.19 16.52
C LEU A 392 20.61 -9.81 17.14
N GLU A 393 20.99 -9.38 18.36
CA GLU A 393 22.13 -9.97 19.07
C GLU A 393 21.89 -11.45 19.40
N GLY A 394 20.69 -11.80 19.85
CA GLY A 394 20.31 -13.18 20.14
C GLY A 394 20.39 -14.06 18.91
N ALA A 395 19.77 -13.63 17.81
CA ALA A 395 19.77 -14.37 16.54
C ALA A 395 21.20 -14.52 16.00
N ALA A 396 22.02 -13.47 16.05
CA ALA A 396 23.40 -13.51 15.57
C ALA A 396 24.31 -14.43 16.41
N ARG A 397 24.24 -14.35 17.74
CA ARG A 397 25.18 -15.05 18.64
C ARG A 397 24.72 -16.46 19.02
N SER A 398 23.42 -16.65 19.24
CA SER A 398 22.85 -17.89 19.78
C SER A 398 21.94 -18.62 18.80
N GLY A 399 21.69 -18.03 17.62
CA GLY A 399 20.80 -18.61 16.61
C GLY A 399 19.32 -18.56 16.96
N ARG A 400 18.92 -17.76 17.97
CA ARG A 400 17.53 -17.58 18.40
C ARG A 400 17.30 -16.18 18.98
N VAL A 401 16.10 -15.64 18.77
CA VAL A 401 15.64 -14.43 19.47
C VAL A 401 15.41 -14.79 20.96
N PRO A 402 15.85 -13.96 21.93
CA PRO A 402 15.61 -14.21 23.33
C PRO A 402 14.14 -14.01 23.69
N GLU A 403 13.69 -14.64 24.78
CA GLU A 403 12.39 -14.31 25.36
C GLU A 403 12.42 -12.87 25.90
N LEU A 404 11.50 -12.04 25.42
CA LEU A 404 11.34 -10.66 25.83
C LEU A 404 9.89 -10.43 26.28
N PRO A 405 9.64 -9.58 27.29
CA PRO A 405 8.28 -9.25 27.70
C PRO A 405 7.46 -8.71 26.52
N TYR A 406 6.27 -9.28 26.32
CA TYR A 406 5.31 -8.85 25.28
C TYR A 406 5.80 -8.96 23.83
N ILE A 407 6.89 -9.68 23.58
CA ILE A 407 7.34 -10.06 22.24
C ILE A 407 7.08 -11.54 22.04
N TRP A 408 6.35 -11.87 20.99
CA TRP A 408 6.07 -13.25 20.61
C TRP A 408 7.06 -13.72 19.56
N THR A 409 7.64 -14.90 19.80
CA THR A 409 8.69 -15.47 18.94
C THR A 409 8.29 -16.81 18.33
N GLU A 410 7.17 -17.39 18.77
CA GLU A 410 6.61 -18.62 18.21
C GLU A 410 5.65 -18.26 17.07
N ILE A 411 5.89 -18.84 15.89
CA ILE A 411 4.88 -18.96 14.84
C ILE A 411 4.41 -20.40 14.92
N ARG A 412 3.18 -20.61 15.38
CA ARG A 412 2.58 -21.96 15.45
C ARG A 412 1.92 -22.34 14.14
#